data_AF-A0A3C0NWC9-F1
#
_entry.id   AF-A0A3C0NWC9-F1
#
_cell.length_a   1.000
_cell.length_b   1.000
_cell.length_c   1.000
_cell.angle_alpha   90.00
_cell.angle_beta   90.00
_cell.angle_gamma   90.00
#
_symmetry.space_group_name_H-M   'P 1'
#
loop_
_entity.id
_entity.type
_entity.pdbx_description
1 polymer ?
#
loop_
_entity_poly.entity_id
_entity_poly.type
_entity_poly.pdbx_seq_one_letter_code
_entity_poly.pdbx_strand_id
1 'polypeptide(L)' 'YLPGTGWKGFDPTAGQVTGNQHIAVAVARNPEAVPPVSGSFIGPALVMPSLIVNVQVNLLRS' A
#
# COMPACT_ATOMS: atom_id res chain seq x y z
N TYR A 1 -11.98 12.81 -5.41
CA TYR A 1 -12.63 13.41 -4.23
C TYR A 1 -14.10 13.60 -4.55
N LEU A 2 -15.00 13.03 -3.75
CA LEU A 2 -16.44 13.21 -3.90
C LEU A 2 -16.93 14.11 -2.75
N PRO A 3 -17.54 15.28 -3.03
CA PRO A 3 -18.14 16.11 -2.00
C PRO A 3 -19.15 15.31 -1.17
N GLY A 4 -19.00 15.30 0.16
CA GLY A 4 -19.87 14.58 1.10
C GLY A 4 -19.44 13.14 1.44
N THR A 5 -18.74 12.44 0.55
CA THR A 5 -18.34 11.02 0.76
C THR A 5 -16.85 10.85 1.09
N GLY A 6 -16.03 11.89 0.85
CA GLY A 6 -14.59 11.87 1.12
C GLY A 6 -13.77 11.23 0.00
N TRP A 7 -12.66 10.60 0.38
CA TRP A 7 -11.74 9.91 -0.53
C TRP A 7 -12.10 8.43 -0.62
N LYS A 8 -12.18 7.89 -1.84
CA LYS A 8 -12.39 6.47 -2.10
C LYS A 8 -11.28 5.96 -3.01
N GLY A 9 -10.67 4.82 -2.65
CA GLY A 9 -9.61 4.22 -3.44
C GLY A 9 -10.14 3.57 -4.72
N PHE A 10 -9.24 3.38 -5.67
CA PHE A 10 -9.48 2.65 -6.90
C PHE A 10 -8.33 1.67 -7.13
N ASP A 11 -8.65 0.43 -7.46
CA ASP A 11 -7.70 -0.58 -7.90
C ASP A 11 -7.66 -0.59 -9.43
N PRO A 12 -6.62 -0.03 -10.07
CA PRO A 12 -6.48 -0.02 -11.51
C PRO A 12 -6.12 -1.40 -12.09
N THR A 13 -5.68 -2.35 -11.27
CA THR A 13 -5.36 -3.71 -11.73
C THR A 13 -6.64 -4.49 -12.02
N ALA A 14 -7.65 -4.38 -11.17
CA ALA A 14 -8.97 -5.00 -11.40
C ALA A 14 -9.97 -4.07 -12.11
N GLY A 15 -9.69 -2.78 -12.20
CA GLY A 15 -10.62 -1.78 -12.75
C GLY A 15 -11.80 -1.49 -11.81
N GLN A 16 -11.61 -1.61 -10.50
CA GLN A 16 -12.70 -1.56 -9.51
C GLN A 16 -12.41 -0.56 -8.40
N VAL A 17 -13.48 -0.09 -7.75
CA VAL A 17 -13.36 0.71 -6.54
C VAL A 17 -12.91 -0.16 -5.37
N THR A 18 -11.98 0.33 -4.55
CA THR A 18 -11.52 -0.41 -3.36
C THR A 18 -12.68 -0.66 -2.40
N GLY A 19 -12.74 -1.86 -1.84
CA GLY A 19 -13.80 -2.30 -0.92
C GLY A 19 -13.28 -3.33 0.07
N ASN A 20 -14.15 -4.22 0.57
CA ASN A 20 -13.84 -5.18 1.64
C ASN A 20 -12.66 -6.13 1.36
N GLN A 21 -12.22 -6.23 0.11
CA GLN A 21 -11.06 -7.02 -0.32
C GLN A 21 -9.74 -6.24 -0.31
N HIS A 22 -9.75 -4.96 0.11
CA HIS A 22 -8.60 -4.08 0.13
C HIS A 22 -8.30 -3.63 1.56
N ILE A 23 -7.03 -3.69 1.96
CA ILE A 23 -6.55 -3.15 3.23
C ILE A 23 -5.76 -1.89 2.91
N ALA A 24 -6.25 -0.73 3.34
CA ALA A 24 -5.50 0.51 3.20
C ALA A 24 -4.32 0.51 4.19
N VAL A 25 -3.10 0.58 3.65
CA VAL A 25 -1.86 0.58 4.45
C VAL A 25 -1.28 2.00 4.63
N ALA A 26 -1.61 2.94 3.74
CA ALA A 26 -1.22 4.34 3.81
C ALA A 26 -2.23 5.21 3.03
N VAL A 27 -2.34 6.50 3.40
CA VAL A 27 -3.23 7.47 2.75
C VAL A 27 -2.51 8.81 2.59
N ALA A 28 -2.46 9.35 1.37
CA ALA A 28 -2.00 10.71 1.10
C ALA A 28 -2.71 11.31 -0.11
N ARG A 29 -2.64 12.64 -0.24
CA ARG A 29 -3.13 13.35 -1.44
C ARG A 29 -2.31 13.01 -2.68
N ASN A 30 -1.00 12.92 -2.49
CA ASN A 30 -0.01 12.67 -3.54
C ASN A 30 0.60 11.27 -3.30
N PRO A 31 0.55 10.35 -4.28
CA PRO A 31 1.13 9.01 -4.14
C PRO A 31 2.62 9.03 -3.75
N GLU A 32 3.35 10.04 -4.21
CA GLU A 32 4.78 10.22 -3.93
C GLU A 32 5.07 10.51 -2.45
N ALA A 33 4.07 10.89 -1.67
CA ALA A 33 4.20 11.12 -0.23
C ALA A 33 4.10 9.84 0.61
N VAL A 34 3.69 8.72 0.01
CA VAL A 34 3.55 7.41 0.68
C VAL A 34 4.19 6.28 -0.14
N PRO A 35 5.48 6.39 -0.51
CA PRO A 35 6.14 5.33 -1.24
C PRO A 35 6.24 4.08 -0.33
N PRO A 36 6.02 2.87 -0.85
CA PRO A 36 6.16 1.64 -0.05
C PRO A 36 7.63 1.41 0.39
N VAL A 37 8.59 1.92 -0.40
CA VAL A 37 10.04 1.91 -0.12
C VAL A 37 10.63 3.21 -0.69
N SER A 38 11.50 3.90 0.05
CA SER A 38 12.20 5.11 -0.41
C SER A 38 13.61 5.22 0.17
N GLY A 39 14.51 5.88 -0.55
CA GLY A 39 15.89 6.15 -0.12
C GLY A 39 16.94 5.46 -1.01
N SER A 40 18.19 5.46 -0.57
CA SER A 40 19.31 4.79 -1.24
C SER A 40 20.08 3.92 -0.25
N PHE A 41 20.67 2.83 -0.77
CA PHE A 41 21.51 1.92 0.00
C PHE A 41 22.85 1.75 -0.73
N ILE A 42 23.95 1.86 0.01
CA ILE A 42 25.30 1.58 -0.47
C ILE A 42 25.77 0.31 0.24
N GLY A 43 26.08 -0.74 -0.53
CA GLY A 43 26.49 -2.04 -0.01
C GLY A 43 27.38 -2.82 -0.98
N PRO A 44 27.78 -4.05 -0.63
CA PRO A 44 28.70 -4.85 -1.44
C PRO A 44 28.15 -5.12 -2.85
N ALA A 45 29.03 -5.10 -3.85
CA ALA A 45 28.68 -5.13 -5.28
C ALA A 45 28.00 -6.41 -5.81
N LEU A 46 27.67 -7.37 -4.94
CA LEU A 46 27.14 -8.69 -5.33
C LEU A 46 25.92 -9.12 -4.50
N VAL A 47 25.33 -8.23 -3.70
CA VAL A 47 24.10 -8.53 -2.97
C VAL A 47 22.90 -8.19 -3.87
N MET A 48 22.07 -9.18 -4.16
CA MET A 48 20.78 -8.95 -4.81
C MET A 48 19.74 -8.54 -3.75
N PRO A 49 19.16 -7.34 -3.82
CA PRO A 49 18.13 -6.93 -2.87
C PRO A 49 16.86 -7.75 -3.05
N SER A 50 16.27 -8.21 -1.95
CA SER A 50 14.97 -8.89 -1.93
C SER A 50 13.95 -8.06 -1.16
N LEU A 51 12.73 -7.95 -1.69
CA LEU A 51 11.58 -7.42 -0.96
C LEU A 51 10.62 -8.58 -0.65
N ILE A 52 10.44 -8.88 0.63
CA ILE A 52 9.49 -9.91 1.11
C ILE A 52 8.42 -9.19 1.93
N VAL A 53 7.15 -9.40 1.57
CA VAL A 53 6.00 -8.83 2.26
C VAL A 53 5.12 -9.97 2.76
N ASN A 54 4.79 -9.96 4.05
CA ASN A 54 3.86 -10.91 4.66
C ASN A 54 2.68 -10.14 5.27
N VAL A 55 1.47 -10.60 4.98
CA VAL A 55 0.23 -10.06 5.56
C VAL A 55 -0.43 -11.16 6.37
N GLN A 56 -0.68 -10.89 7.66
CA GLN A 56 -1.38 -11.81 8.55
C GLN A 56 -2.64 -11.12 9.08
N VAL A 57 -3.79 -11.79 8.91
CA VAL A 57 -5.08 -11.35 9.45
C VAL A 57 -5.46 -12.27 10.60
N ASN A 58 -5.68 -11.71 11.78
CA ASN A 58 -6.12 -12.45 12.95
C ASN A 58 -7.54 -12.03 13.34
N LEU A 59 -8.41 -13.01 13.55
CA LEU A 59 -9.72 -12.76 14.13
C LEU A 59 -9.56 -12.50 15.63
N LEU A 60 -9.98 -11.32 16.09
CA LEU A 60 -10.12 -11.06 17.51
C LEU A 60 -11.43 -11.73 17.97
N ARG A 61 -11.31 -12.74 18.83
CA ARG A 61 -12.46 -13.33 19.52
C ARG A 61 -12.85 -12.41 20.68
N SER A 62 -14.11 -12.01 20.73
CA SER A 62 -14.74 -11.33 21.87
C SER A 62 -14.95 -12.28 23.03
#